data_AF-A0A8T2MIS6-F1
#
_entry.id   AF-A0A8T2MIS6-F1
#
_cell.length_a   1.000
_cell.length_b   1.000
_cell.length_c   1.000
_cell.angle_alpha   90.00
_cell.angle_beta   90.00
_cell.angle_gamma   90.00
#
_symmetry.space_group_name_H-M   'P 1'
#
loop_
_entity.id
_entity.type
_entity.pdbx_description
1 polymer ?
#
loop_
_entity_poly.entity_id
_entity_poly.type
_entity_poly.pdbx_seq_one_letter_code
_entity_poly.pdbx_strand_id
1 'polypeptide(L)'
;SFKGLVIILFLIGHGNTGPGTTPHLKHIVIGRCYDYITLVNPSFRYNCEDIWREFEEAVVRRTPCSVRVKDYQRMFRAVPQTLPCDRLLFWSKTRDLMHSYAAVTGRFWTLEDTLVGFMFNDLIWCGQRERDRGFDFQSCPEWSTCVTHPVYSLWKRASQNFAAAACGNITVLLNGSIHNAFNRKSMFGSVELDNLNPRMVSHVHIKVVPNLEGPFVESCSKGSILDLINVLESRGFHWSCTDRDVTLMILQCMKNPRQSSCQTCSSSLLHRKSLYL
;
A
#
# COMPACT_ATOMS: atom_id res chain seq x y z
N SER A 1 -50.45 43.08 -7.86
CA SER A 1 -49.11 43.12 -7.22
C SER A 1 -48.80 41.73 -6.69
N PHE A 2 -48.16 40.90 -7.50
CA PHE A 2 -47.77 39.53 -7.13
C PHE A 2 -46.34 39.60 -6.58
N LYS A 3 -46.18 39.42 -5.27
CA LYS A 3 -44.84 39.33 -4.65
C LYS A 3 -44.31 37.91 -4.88
N GLY A 4 -43.39 37.76 -5.83
CA GLY A 4 -42.69 36.51 -6.07
C GLY A 4 -41.71 36.20 -4.93
N LEU A 5 -41.88 35.05 -4.31
CA LEU A 5 -40.95 34.48 -3.32
C LEU A 5 -39.80 33.82 -4.08
N VAL A 6 -38.60 34.39 -4.02
CA VAL A 6 -37.39 33.76 -4.58
C VAL A 6 -36.84 32.79 -3.52
N ILE A 7 -37.08 31.49 -3.72
CA ILE A 7 -36.43 30.44 -2.93
C ILE A 7 -35.04 30.21 -3.54
N ILE A 8 -34.01 30.75 -2.89
CA ILE A 8 -32.62 30.43 -3.20
C ILE A 8 -32.34 29.05 -2.58
N LEU A 9 -32.46 28.00 -3.39
CA LEU A 9 -31.94 26.68 -3.08
C LEU A 9 -30.41 26.77 -3.09
N PHE A 10 -29.81 26.85 -1.89
CA PHE A 10 -28.42 26.50 -1.73
C PHE A 10 -28.27 25.02 -2.09
N LEU A 11 -27.75 24.75 -3.29
CA LEU A 11 -27.16 23.46 -3.60
C LEU A 11 -25.95 23.29 -2.69
N ILE A 12 -26.19 22.76 -1.48
CA ILE A 12 -25.12 22.17 -0.68
C ILE A 12 -24.66 20.98 -1.51
N GLY A 13 -23.59 21.17 -2.28
CA GLY A 13 -22.87 20.10 -2.92
C GLY A 13 -22.58 19.07 -1.85
N HIS A 14 -23.29 17.93 -1.91
CA HIS A 14 -22.95 16.76 -1.15
C HIS A 14 -21.61 16.31 -1.70
N GLY A 15 -20.52 16.82 -1.11
CA GLY A 15 -19.21 16.24 -1.33
C GLY A 15 -19.31 14.78 -0.95
N ASN A 16 -18.76 13.88 -1.75
CA ASN A 16 -18.72 12.46 -1.41
C ASN A 16 -17.93 12.31 -0.10
N THR A 17 -18.66 12.15 1.00
CA THR A 17 -18.10 11.97 2.34
C THR A 17 -18.04 10.49 2.67
N GLY A 18 -16.85 10.01 2.98
CA GLY A 18 -16.63 8.69 3.55
C GLY A 18 -16.65 8.71 5.07
N PRO A 19 -16.26 7.59 5.73
CA PRO A 19 -16.12 7.55 7.18
C PRO A 19 -15.14 8.62 7.66
N GLY A 20 -15.41 9.18 8.84
CA GLY A 20 -14.51 10.10 9.51
C GLY A 20 -13.19 9.46 9.94
N THR A 21 -12.38 10.27 10.62
CA THR A 21 -11.10 9.83 11.21
C THR A 21 -11.30 8.60 12.09
N THR A 22 -10.38 7.64 12.02
CA THR A 22 -10.42 6.42 12.83
C THR A 22 -10.52 6.76 14.33
N PRO A 23 -11.50 6.20 15.06
CA PRO A 23 -11.63 6.42 16.51
C PRO A 23 -10.34 6.08 17.25
N HIS A 24 -10.00 6.87 18.27
CA HIS A 24 -8.77 6.71 19.07
C HIS A 24 -7.46 6.77 18.27
N LEU A 25 -7.44 7.48 17.12
CA LEU A 25 -6.28 7.59 16.23
C LEU A 25 -4.94 7.77 16.96
N LYS A 26 -4.84 8.73 17.89
CA LYS A 26 -3.63 8.98 18.68
C LYS A 26 -3.13 7.72 19.40
N HIS A 27 -4.01 7.06 20.14
CA HIS A 27 -3.67 5.88 20.94
C HIS A 27 -3.23 4.72 20.04
N ILE A 28 -3.91 4.51 18.92
CA ILE A 28 -3.55 3.46 17.96
C ILE A 28 -2.18 3.72 17.35
N VAL A 29 -1.93 4.94 16.86
CA VAL A 29 -0.68 5.30 16.19
C VAL A 29 0.51 5.22 17.16
N ILE A 30 0.35 5.75 18.39
CA ILE A 30 1.40 5.70 19.40
C ILE A 30 1.63 4.27 19.89
N GLY A 31 0.56 3.50 20.13
CA GLY A 31 0.66 2.09 20.52
C GLY A 31 1.43 1.28 19.48
N ARG A 32 1.06 1.40 18.21
CA ARG A 32 1.77 0.74 17.10
C ARG A 32 3.23 1.18 16.97
N CYS A 33 3.53 2.45 17.25
CA CYS A 33 4.91 2.92 17.29
C CYS A 33 5.71 2.21 18.39
N TYR A 34 5.18 2.13 19.61
CA TYR A 34 5.84 1.42 20.71
C TYR A 34 5.99 -0.08 20.43
N ASP A 35 4.95 -0.73 19.90
CA ASP A 35 5.00 -2.14 19.49
C ASP A 35 6.12 -2.35 18.46
N TYR A 36 6.23 -1.46 17.47
CA TYR A 36 7.25 -1.56 16.44
C TYR A 36 8.66 -1.45 17.00
N ILE A 37 8.94 -0.40 17.79
CA ILE A 37 10.29 -0.14 18.31
C ILE A 37 10.67 -1.08 19.47
N THR A 38 9.73 -1.84 20.02
CA THR A 38 10.01 -2.77 21.11
C THR A 38 10.09 -4.21 20.61
N LEU A 39 9.18 -4.60 19.71
CA LEU A 39 8.96 -6.00 19.34
C LEU A 39 9.35 -6.31 17.89
N VAL A 40 9.20 -5.37 16.97
CA VAL A 40 9.44 -5.60 15.53
C VAL A 40 10.88 -5.26 15.14
N ASN A 41 11.35 -4.06 15.51
CA ASN A 41 12.69 -3.61 15.21
C ASN A 41 13.29 -2.78 16.36
N PRO A 42 13.82 -3.45 17.40
CA PRO A 42 14.33 -2.79 18.61
C PRO A 42 15.63 -2.01 18.42
N SER A 43 16.21 -2.02 17.21
CA SER A 43 17.45 -1.31 16.91
C SER A 43 17.27 0.21 16.85
N PHE A 44 16.03 0.68 16.69
CA PHE A 44 15.75 2.10 16.57
C PHE A 44 15.18 2.70 17.86
N ARG A 45 15.69 3.87 18.24
CA ARG A 45 15.16 4.68 19.34
C ARG A 45 14.43 5.88 18.77
N TYR A 46 13.15 5.71 18.48
CA TYR A 46 12.30 6.81 18.03
C TYR A 46 11.47 7.36 19.19
N ASN A 47 11.13 8.66 19.12
CA ASN A 47 10.21 9.28 20.05
C ASN A 47 8.79 9.25 19.46
N CYS A 48 7.97 8.29 19.90
CA CYS A 48 6.61 8.09 19.37
C CYS A 48 5.68 9.31 19.56
N GLU A 49 5.83 10.05 20.67
CA GLU A 49 5.04 11.27 20.91
C GLU A 49 5.47 12.41 19.97
N ASP A 50 6.76 12.52 19.66
CA ASP A 50 7.26 13.50 18.70
C ASP A 50 6.77 13.21 17.27
N ILE A 51 6.84 11.94 16.85
CA ILE A 51 6.30 11.51 15.54
C ILE A 51 4.81 11.82 15.45
N TRP A 52 4.05 11.50 16.51
CA TRP A 52 2.62 11.83 16.57
C TRP A 52 2.38 13.34 16.47
N ARG A 53 3.13 14.15 17.22
CA ARG A 53 2.99 15.62 17.19
C ARG A 53 3.23 16.18 15.79
N GLU A 54 4.32 15.77 15.13
CA GLU A 54 4.63 16.22 13.78
C GLU A 54 3.60 15.75 12.74
N PHE A 55 3.05 14.54 12.91
CA PHE A 55 1.93 14.04 12.13
C PHE A 55 0.67 14.89 12.32
N GLU A 56 0.29 15.14 13.58
CA GLU A 56 -0.91 15.89 13.95
C GLU A 56 -0.84 17.31 13.39
N GLU A 57 0.28 18.02 13.59
CA GLU A 57 0.49 19.35 13.04
C GLU A 57 0.35 19.41 11.51
N ALA A 58 0.80 18.39 10.79
CA ALA A 58 0.68 18.32 9.33
C ALA A 58 -0.78 18.24 8.86
N VAL A 59 -1.66 17.64 9.67
CA VAL A 59 -3.07 17.43 9.35
C VAL A 59 -3.95 18.56 9.86
N VAL A 60 -3.90 18.88 11.16
CA VAL A 60 -4.90 19.73 11.82
C VAL A 60 -4.75 21.21 11.49
N ARG A 61 -3.56 21.66 11.07
CA ARG A 61 -3.30 23.04 10.61
C ARG A 61 -3.84 23.32 9.20
N ARG A 62 -4.51 22.34 8.58
CA ARG A 62 -4.94 22.35 7.18
C ARG A 62 -6.40 21.92 7.08
N THR A 63 -7.04 22.30 5.98
CA THR A 63 -8.35 21.77 5.61
C THR A 63 -8.19 20.42 4.89
N PRO A 64 -9.20 19.51 4.91
CA PRO A 64 -9.10 18.13 4.41
C PRO A 64 -8.56 17.92 3.00
N CYS A 65 -8.63 18.92 2.11
CA CYS A 65 -8.12 18.84 0.75
C CYS A 65 -6.94 19.79 0.49
N SER A 66 -6.21 20.19 1.54
CA SER A 66 -5.07 21.11 1.43
C SER A 66 -3.79 20.58 2.09
N VAL A 67 -3.75 19.29 2.46
CA VAL A 67 -2.59 18.64 3.06
C VAL A 67 -1.68 18.11 1.95
N ARG A 68 -0.51 18.72 1.79
CA ARG A 68 0.46 18.38 0.76
C ARG A 68 1.48 17.38 1.28
N VAL A 69 2.08 16.62 0.38
CA VAL A 69 3.22 15.69 0.64
C VAL A 69 4.36 16.35 1.44
N LYS A 70 4.61 17.65 1.25
CA LYS A 70 5.64 18.40 1.99
C LYS A 70 5.27 18.73 3.44
N ASP A 71 3.98 18.74 3.78
CA ASP A 71 3.54 19.08 5.13
C ASP A 71 3.94 17.96 6.11
N TYR A 72 4.04 16.71 5.66
CA TYR A 72 4.58 15.59 6.42
C TYR A 72 6.11 15.55 6.55
N GLN A 73 6.85 16.51 5.97
CA GLN A 73 8.31 16.41 5.89
C GLN A 73 8.99 16.33 7.26
N ARG A 74 8.47 17.04 8.28
CA ARG A 74 9.03 17.00 9.64
C ARG A 74 8.82 15.63 10.29
N MET A 75 7.61 15.07 10.18
CA MET A 75 7.31 13.71 10.63
C MET A 75 8.29 12.69 10.03
N PHE A 76 8.52 12.73 8.70
CA PHE A 76 9.45 11.81 8.05
C PHE A 76 10.92 12.02 8.44
N ARG A 77 11.33 13.23 8.86
CA ARG A 77 12.69 13.47 9.39
C ARG A 77 12.89 12.88 10.79
N ALA A 78 11.82 12.69 11.56
CA ALA A 78 11.87 12.07 12.88
C ALA A 78 11.99 10.53 12.82
N VAL A 79 11.86 9.93 11.63
CA VAL A 79 11.86 8.46 11.41
C VAL A 79 12.88 8.01 10.37
N PRO A 80 14.18 8.32 10.54
CA PRO A 80 15.21 7.83 9.63
C PRO A 80 15.33 6.31 9.74
N GLN A 81 14.91 5.59 8.70
CA GLN A 81 14.96 4.13 8.66
C GLN A 81 15.79 3.64 7.47
N THR A 82 16.68 2.68 7.74
CA THR A 82 17.38 1.92 6.69
C THR A 82 16.61 0.64 6.41
N LEU A 83 16.38 0.34 5.13
CA LEU A 83 15.66 -0.85 4.70
C LEU A 83 16.62 -1.95 4.24
N PRO A 84 16.29 -3.23 4.44
CA PRO A 84 17.15 -4.33 4.03
C PRO A 84 17.16 -4.48 2.50
N CYS A 85 18.34 -4.47 1.86
CA CYS A 85 18.46 -4.81 0.44
C CYS A 85 17.95 -6.23 0.16
N ASP A 86 17.61 -6.50 -1.10
CA ASP A 86 17.18 -7.80 -1.61
C ASP A 86 15.83 -8.30 -1.08
N ARG A 87 15.12 -7.50 -0.28
CA ARG A 87 13.89 -7.91 0.42
C ARG A 87 12.66 -7.08 0.07
N LEU A 88 12.79 -5.94 -0.60
CA LEU A 88 11.65 -5.05 -0.78
C LEU A 88 10.61 -5.66 -1.72
N LEU A 89 9.36 -5.69 -1.25
CA LEU A 89 8.21 -6.13 -2.02
C LEU A 89 7.22 -4.97 -2.22
N PHE A 90 7.03 -4.63 -3.48
CA PHE A 90 6.01 -3.71 -3.96
C PHE A 90 4.79 -4.50 -4.41
N TRP A 91 3.62 -3.88 -4.37
CA TRP A 91 2.38 -4.56 -4.73
C TRP A 91 1.36 -3.55 -5.26
N SER A 92 0.46 -4.02 -6.14
CA SER A 92 -0.63 -3.19 -6.66
C SER A 92 -1.89 -4.03 -6.83
N LYS A 93 -2.94 -3.66 -6.09
CA LYS A 93 -4.26 -4.35 -6.10
C LYS A 93 -4.16 -5.84 -5.69
N THR A 94 -3.20 -6.17 -4.84
CA THR A 94 -2.87 -7.54 -4.38
C THR A 94 -2.66 -7.62 -2.86
N ARG A 95 -3.16 -6.65 -2.09
CA ARG A 95 -2.91 -6.47 -0.64
C ARG A 95 -3.00 -7.76 0.17
N ASP A 96 -4.14 -8.44 0.14
CA ASP A 96 -4.37 -9.62 0.97
C ASP A 96 -3.40 -10.76 0.65
N LEU A 97 -3.13 -10.97 -0.64
CA LEU A 97 -2.20 -11.99 -1.10
C LEU A 97 -0.76 -11.61 -0.73
N MET A 98 -0.42 -10.32 -0.86
CA MET A 98 0.87 -9.78 -0.47
C MET A 98 1.14 -10.01 1.03
N HIS A 99 0.21 -9.67 1.91
CA HIS A 99 0.41 -9.87 3.36
C HIS A 99 0.59 -11.36 3.70
N SER A 100 -0.21 -12.23 3.09
CA SER A 100 -0.06 -13.68 3.24
C SER A 100 1.31 -14.18 2.76
N TYR A 101 1.78 -13.65 1.63
CA TYR A 101 3.04 -14.03 1.02
C TYR A 101 4.25 -13.55 1.81
N ALA A 102 4.23 -12.30 2.27
CA ALA A 102 5.28 -11.75 3.14
C ALA A 102 5.38 -12.54 4.45
N ALA A 103 4.24 -12.82 5.09
CA ALA A 103 4.20 -13.56 6.36
C ALA A 103 4.74 -15.00 6.24
N VAL A 104 4.37 -15.74 5.19
CA VAL A 104 4.78 -17.14 5.03
C VAL A 104 6.24 -17.28 4.59
N THR A 105 6.73 -16.35 3.76
CA THR A 105 8.12 -16.43 3.31
C THR A 105 9.10 -15.88 4.35
N GLY A 106 8.67 -14.89 5.16
CA GLY A 106 9.54 -14.18 6.11
C GLY A 106 10.73 -13.46 5.45
N ARG A 107 10.73 -13.35 4.12
CA ARG A 107 11.84 -12.83 3.31
C ARG A 107 11.59 -11.43 2.80
N PHE A 108 10.33 -11.03 2.72
CA PHE A 108 9.96 -9.75 2.14
C PHE A 108 9.78 -8.69 3.21
N TRP A 109 10.02 -7.46 2.79
CA TRP A 109 9.76 -6.25 3.55
C TRP A 109 8.89 -5.34 2.69
N THR A 110 7.67 -5.07 3.12
CA THR A 110 6.74 -4.22 2.37
C THR A 110 6.76 -2.80 2.91
N LEU A 111 6.02 -1.88 2.28
CA LEU A 111 5.87 -0.53 2.81
C LEU A 111 5.23 -0.57 4.21
N GLU A 112 4.25 -1.46 4.42
CA GLU A 112 3.54 -1.66 5.67
C GLU A 112 4.43 -2.22 6.80
N ASP A 113 5.58 -2.81 6.48
CA ASP A 113 6.58 -3.28 7.45
C ASP A 113 7.57 -2.18 7.87
N THR A 114 7.58 -1.01 7.22
CA THR A 114 8.31 0.17 7.70
C THR A 114 7.62 0.76 8.93
N LEU A 115 8.32 1.56 9.74
CA LEU A 115 7.70 2.16 10.94
C LEU A 115 6.46 2.99 10.57
N VAL A 116 6.58 3.87 9.56
CA VAL A 116 5.47 4.71 9.11
C VAL A 116 4.34 3.86 8.55
N GLY A 117 4.66 2.87 7.71
CA GLY A 117 3.67 1.95 7.18
C GLY A 117 2.91 1.24 8.31
N PHE A 118 3.63 0.67 9.26
CA PHE A 118 3.08 -0.08 10.39
C PHE A 118 2.17 0.81 11.26
N MET A 119 2.61 2.01 11.61
CA MET A 119 1.85 2.96 12.42
C MET A 119 0.51 3.33 11.76
N PHE A 120 0.52 3.64 10.47
CA PHE A 120 -0.63 4.23 9.78
C PHE A 120 -1.45 3.24 8.93
N ASN A 121 -1.07 1.95 8.90
CA ASN A 121 -1.73 0.93 8.09
C ASN A 121 -3.24 0.84 8.40
N ASP A 122 -4.09 0.83 7.38
CA ASP A 122 -5.56 0.77 7.49
C ASP A 122 -6.23 1.92 8.28
N LEU A 123 -5.51 2.98 8.62
CA LEU A 123 -6.09 4.14 9.32
C LEU A 123 -6.58 5.20 8.33
N ILE A 124 -7.63 5.92 8.71
CA ILE A 124 -8.21 7.06 7.98
C ILE A 124 -8.12 8.29 8.88
N TRP A 125 -7.78 9.44 8.30
CA TRP A 125 -7.72 10.70 9.04
C TRP A 125 -7.94 11.91 8.14
N CYS A 126 -8.56 12.94 8.71
CA CYS A 126 -8.61 14.27 8.15
C CYS A 126 -8.80 15.31 9.27
N GLY A 127 -8.37 16.56 9.03
CA GLY A 127 -8.66 17.69 9.91
C GLY A 127 -10.10 18.16 9.74
N GLN A 128 -10.57 19.06 10.60
CA GLN A 128 -11.86 19.73 10.37
C GLN A 128 -11.80 20.73 9.20
N ARG A 129 -12.98 21.15 8.71
CA ARG A 129 -13.10 22.21 7.68
C ARG A 129 -12.46 23.53 8.13
N GLU A 130 -12.57 23.83 9.41
CA GLU A 130 -11.89 24.95 10.05
C GLU A 130 -10.54 24.48 10.60
N ARG A 131 -9.49 25.27 10.36
CA ARG A 131 -8.12 24.94 10.79
C ARG A 131 -8.03 24.95 12.32
N ASP A 132 -7.09 24.18 12.83
CA ASP A 132 -6.70 24.16 14.25
C ASP A 132 -7.80 23.66 15.22
N ARG A 133 -8.89 23.08 14.69
CA ARG A 133 -9.94 22.44 15.49
C ARG A 133 -9.74 20.93 15.72
N GLY A 134 -8.61 20.39 15.29
CA GLY A 134 -8.29 18.97 15.41
C GLY A 134 -8.84 18.11 14.27
N PHE A 135 -9.03 16.82 14.54
CA PHE A 135 -9.52 15.84 13.57
C PHE A 135 -11.04 15.88 13.42
N ASP A 136 -11.52 15.52 12.23
CA ASP A 136 -12.94 15.28 11.97
C ASP A 136 -13.23 13.78 12.10
N PHE A 137 -13.93 13.39 13.17
CA PHE A 137 -14.35 12.01 13.43
C PHE A 137 -15.72 11.67 12.82
N GLN A 138 -16.45 12.66 12.27
CA GLN A 138 -17.77 12.44 11.68
C GLN A 138 -17.65 12.08 10.20
N SER A 139 -16.83 12.83 9.45
CA SER A 139 -16.71 12.62 8.00
C SER A 139 -15.36 13.06 7.46
N CYS A 140 -14.80 12.27 6.55
CA CYS A 140 -13.66 12.67 5.72
C CYS A 140 -14.05 12.67 4.25
N PRO A 141 -13.47 13.55 3.42
CA PRO A 141 -13.62 13.42 1.96
C PRO A 141 -13.07 12.07 1.51
N GLU A 142 -13.67 11.45 0.49
CA GLU A 142 -13.03 10.28 -0.11
C GLU A 142 -11.64 10.64 -0.67
N TRP A 143 -10.70 9.71 -0.60
CA TRP A 143 -9.30 9.94 -1.03
C TRP A 143 -9.19 10.36 -2.50
N SER A 144 -10.13 9.95 -3.34
CA SER A 144 -10.22 10.29 -4.77
C SER A 144 -10.73 11.71 -5.03
N THR A 145 -11.34 12.35 -4.03
CA THR A 145 -11.95 13.69 -4.15
C THR A 145 -10.92 14.77 -4.44
N CYS A 146 -9.69 14.62 -3.95
CA CYS A 146 -8.66 15.64 -4.11
C CYS A 146 -7.23 15.07 -4.05
N VAL A 147 -6.35 15.65 -4.87
CA VAL A 147 -4.93 15.23 -4.98
C VAL A 147 -4.15 15.48 -3.68
N THR A 148 -4.58 16.45 -2.88
CA THR A 148 -3.96 16.85 -1.60
C THR A 148 -4.77 16.35 -0.40
N HIS A 149 -5.35 15.17 -0.53
CA HIS A 149 -5.94 14.44 0.59
C HIS A 149 -4.84 14.01 1.60
N PRO A 150 -5.05 14.15 2.93
CA PRO A 150 -4.04 13.86 3.95
C PRO A 150 -3.50 12.41 3.88
N VAL A 151 -4.40 11.43 3.86
CA VAL A 151 -4.02 10.00 3.73
C VAL A 151 -3.20 9.74 2.47
N TYR A 152 -3.69 10.19 1.30
CA TYR A 152 -2.97 10.04 0.04
C TYR A 152 -1.59 10.72 0.07
N SER A 153 -1.48 11.92 0.63
CA SER A 153 -0.22 12.66 0.73
C SER A 153 0.81 11.96 1.63
N LEU A 154 0.39 11.34 2.73
CA LEU A 154 1.27 10.54 3.59
C LEU A 154 1.77 9.30 2.84
N TRP A 155 0.85 8.51 2.26
CA TRP A 155 1.22 7.30 1.53
C TRP A 155 2.10 7.62 0.31
N LYS A 156 1.83 8.71 -0.40
CA LYS A 156 2.70 9.17 -1.48
C LYS A 156 4.11 9.47 -1.01
N ARG A 157 4.29 10.14 0.14
CA ARG A 157 5.63 10.36 0.72
C ARG A 157 6.28 9.05 1.16
N ALA A 158 5.52 8.15 1.80
CA ALA A 158 6.01 6.86 2.27
C ALA A 158 6.50 6.00 1.09
N SER A 159 5.68 5.88 0.04
CA SER A 159 6.02 5.19 -1.22
C SER A 159 7.25 5.79 -1.92
N GLN A 160 7.39 7.13 -1.95
CA GLN A 160 8.60 7.78 -2.48
C GLN A 160 9.85 7.34 -1.72
N ASN A 161 9.81 7.40 -0.38
CA ASN A 161 10.95 7.05 0.45
C ASN A 161 11.30 5.56 0.36
N PHE A 162 10.28 4.70 0.33
CA PHE A 162 10.45 3.25 0.23
C PHE A 162 11.08 2.84 -1.10
N ALA A 163 10.62 3.42 -2.22
CA ALA A 163 11.23 3.20 -3.53
C ALA A 163 12.63 3.78 -3.64
N ALA A 164 12.88 4.98 -3.11
CA ALA A 164 14.20 5.60 -3.12
C ALA A 164 15.23 4.81 -2.29
N ALA A 165 14.79 4.10 -1.25
CA ALA A 165 15.62 3.26 -0.41
C ALA A 165 15.84 1.84 -0.97
N ALA A 166 15.23 1.49 -2.11
CA ALA A 166 15.35 0.16 -2.69
C ALA A 166 16.75 -0.13 -3.22
N CYS A 167 17.27 -1.31 -2.88
CA CYS A 167 18.57 -1.80 -3.32
C CYS A 167 18.56 -3.32 -3.47
N GLY A 168 19.43 -3.83 -4.35
CA GLY A 168 19.50 -5.24 -4.67
C GLY A 168 18.26 -5.71 -5.44
N ASN A 169 17.84 -6.95 -5.18
CA ASN A 169 16.69 -7.56 -5.83
C ASN A 169 15.38 -7.09 -5.18
N ILE A 170 14.44 -6.62 -6.00
CA ILE A 170 13.10 -6.25 -5.54
C ILE A 170 12.05 -7.16 -6.17
N THR A 171 10.90 -7.30 -5.52
CA THR A 171 9.75 -8.03 -6.05
C THR A 171 8.57 -7.09 -6.24
N VAL A 172 7.80 -7.27 -7.30
CA VAL A 172 6.54 -6.57 -7.56
C VAL A 172 5.44 -7.60 -7.75
N LEU A 173 4.40 -7.55 -6.92
CA LEU A 173 3.25 -8.45 -6.96
C LEU A 173 2.04 -7.78 -7.62
N LEU A 174 1.59 -8.31 -8.76
CA LEU A 174 0.49 -7.77 -9.57
C LEU A 174 -0.62 -8.81 -9.75
N ASN A 175 -1.85 -8.32 -9.95
CA ASN A 175 -3.03 -9.18 -10.08
C ASN A 175 -3.31 -9.53 -11.55
N GLY A 176 -3.15 -10.80 -11.92
CA GLY A 176 -3.37 -11.30 -13.29
C GLY A 176 -4.84 -11.49 -13.67
N SER A 177 -5.77 -11.36 -12.72
CA SER A 177 -7.21 -11.59 -12.94
C SER A 177 -8.03 -10.33 -13.16
N ILE A 178 -7.37 -9.19 -13.32
CA ILE A 178 -8.02 -7.91 -13.57
C ILE A 178 -7.40 -7.25 -14.80
N HIS A 179 -8.15 -6.36 -15.45
CA HIS A 179 -7.58 -5.47 -16.45
C HIS A 179 -6.67 -4.42 -15.79
N ASN A 180 -5.63 -3.98 -16.49
CA ASN A 180 -4.70 -2.97 -15.99
C ASN A 180 -4.08 -3.39 -14.65
N ALA A 181 -3.52 -4.60 -14.63
CA ALA A 181 -2.74 -5.13 -13.51
C ALA A 181 -1.63 -4.15 -13.14
N PHE A 182 -0.91 -3.67 -14.16
CA PHE A 182 -0.12 -2.46 -14.08
C PHE A 182 -0.96 -1.25 -14.52
N ASN A 183 -0.80 -0.13 -13.84
CA ASN A 183 -1.40 1.14 -14.24
C ASN A 183 -0.39 2.25 -13.96
N ARG A 184 0.03 2.96 -14.99
CA ARG A 184 1.00 4.06 -14.87
C ARG A 184 0.56 5.17 -13.92
N LYS A 185 -0.75 5.33 -13.68
CA LYS A 185 -1.34 6.31 -12.75
C LYS A 185 -1.51 5.80 -11.31
N SER A 186 -1.21 4.53 -11.01
CA SER A 186 -1.30 3.99 -9.64
C SER A 186 -0.15 4.52 -8.76
N MET A 187 -0.21 4.26 -7.44
CA MET A 187 0.90 4.58 -6.52
C MET A 187 2.19 3.88 -6.97
N PHE A 188 2.11 2.59 -7.27
CA PHE A 188 3.24 1.84 -7.83
C PHE A 188 3.74 2.45 -9.14
N GLY A 189 2.84 2.71 -10.09
CA GLY A 189 3.23 3.16 -11.43
C GLY A 189 3.76 4.59 -11.48
N SER A 190 3.17 5.54 -10.76
CA SER A 190 3.47 6.98 -10.86
C SER A 190 4.38 7.52 -9.76
N VAL A 191 4.59 6.74 -8.69
CA VAL A 191 5.38 7.17 -7.54
C VAL A 191 6.52 6.19 -7.32
N GLU A 192 6.23 4.93 -7.01
CA GLU A 192 7.27 4.00 -6.58
C GLU A 192 8.23 3.69 -7.73
N LEU A 193 7.70 3.26 -8.87
CA LEU A 193 8.50 2.96 -10.05
C LEU A 193 9.40 4.14 -10.43
N ASP A 194 8.87 5.37 -10.47
CA ASP A 194 9.62 6.57 -10.83
C ASP A 194 10.72 6.95 -9.83
N ASN A 195 10.62 6.51 -8.58
CA ASN A 195 11.62 6.77 -7.54
C ASN A 195 12.65 5.62 -7.40
N LEU A 196 12.49 4.51 -8.11
CA LEU A 196 13.51 3.46 -8.16
C LEU A 196 14.78 3.94 -8.89
N ASN A 197 15.94 3.59 -8.32
CA ASN A 197 17.25 3.90 -8.89
C ASN A 197 17.85 2.66 -9.58
N PRO A 198 18.03 2.64 -10.92
CA PRO A 198 18.57 1.48 -11.64
C PRO A 198 20.03 1.16 -11.31
N ARG A 199 20.76 2.08 -10.64
CA ARG A 199 22.12 1.80 -10.15
C ARG A 199 22.12 1.04 -8.82
N MET A 200 21.05 1.13 -8.04
CA MET A 200 20.94 0.51 -6.72
C MET A 200 20.14 -0.78 -6.76
N VAL A 201 19.11 -0.84 -7.60
CA VAL A 201 18.29 -2.03 -7.82
C VAL A 201 18.96 -2.91 -8.85
N SER A 202 19.42 -4.09 -8.44
CA SER A 202 20.07 -5.06 -9.33
C SER A 202 19.08 -5.77 -10.25
N HIS A 203 17.90 -6.14 -9.73
CA HIS A 203 16.91 -6.91 -10.49
C HIS A 203 15.49 -6.70 -10.00
N VAL A 204 14.52 -6.62 -10.93
CA VAL A 204 13.08 -6.49 -10.65
C VAL A 204 12.36 -7.80 -10.96
N HIS A 205 11.90 -8.51 -9.93
CA HIS A 205 11.09 -9.72 -10.09
C HIS A 205 9.60 -9.37 -10.14
N ILE A 206 9.01 -9.45 -11.32
CA ILE A 206 7.58 -9.24 -11.54
C ILE A 206 6.87 -10.58 -11.33
N LYS A 207 5.92 -10.62 -10.39
CA LYS A 207 5.05 -11.77 -10.14
C LYS A 207 3.63 -11.38 -10.50
N VAL A 208 3.11 -11.92 -11.60
CA VAL A 208 1.74 -11.69 -12.05
C VAL A 208 0.90 -12.88 -11.61
N VAL A 209 -0.04 -12.65 -10.69
CA VAL A 209 -0.78 -13.74 -10.05
C VAL A 209 -2.23 -13.69 -10.45
N PRO A 210 -2.68 -14.57 -11.35
CA PRO A 210 -4.10 -14.78 -11.55
C PRO A 210 -4.69 -15.64 -10.42
N ASN A 211 -5.99 -15.48 -10.20
CA ASN A 211 -6.83 -16.45 -9.52
C ASN A 211 -6.66 -17.82 -10.17
N LEU A 212 -6.67 -18.88 -9.37
CA LEU A 212 -6.36 -20.23 -9.85
C LEU A 212 -7.31 -20.77 -10.92
N GLU A 213 -8.59 -20.41 -10.85
CA GLU A 213 -9.62 -20.80 -11.83
C GLU A 213 -9.94 -19.65 -12.82
N GLY A 214 -9.10 -18.62 -12.81
CA GLY A 214 -9.28 -17.42 -13.62
C GLY A 214 -10.22 -16.37 -13.00
N PRO A 215 -10.54 -15.31 -13.75
CA PRO A 215 -10.14 -15.10 -15.14
C PRO A 215 -8.64 -14.88 -15.30
N PHE A 216 -8.06 -15.28 -16.43
CA PHE A 216 -6.63 -15.06 -16.77
C PHE A 216 -6.51 -13.84 -17.69
N VAL A 217 -6.59 -12.63 -17.15
CA VAL A 217 -6.73 -11.38 -17.93
C VAL A 217 -5.37 -10.85 -18.39
N GLU A 218 -4.42 -10.74 -17.47
CA GLU A 218 -3.07 -10.20 -17.66
C GLU A 218 -2.03 -11.29 -17.39
N SER A 219 -0.89 -11.24 -18.08
CA SER A 219 0.23 -12.18 -17.89
C SER A 219 1.54 -11.53 -18.34
N CYS A 220 2.67 -12.18 -18.09
CA CYS A 220 4.00 -11.69 -18.47
C CYS A 220 4.19 -11.41 -19.97
N SER A 221 3.31 -11.97 -20.80
CA SER A 221 3.33 -11.84 -22.26
C SER A 221 2.17 -11.02 -22.82
N LYS A 222 1.31 -10.39 -21.99
CA LYS A 222 0.14 -9.67 -22.48
C LYS A 222 -0.34 -8.54 -21.57
N GLY A 223 -1.07 -7.59 -22.17
CA GLY A 223 -1.74 -6.51 -21.46
C GLY A 223 -0.78 -5.45 -20.91
N SER A 224 -1.22 -4.76 -19.86
CA SER A 224 -0.47 -3.73 -19.15
C SER A 224 0.87 -4.20 -18.57
N ILE A 225 1.10 -5.51 -18.40
CA ILE A 225 2.39 -6.03 -17.95
C ILE A 225 3.50 -5.74 -18.98
N LEU A 226 3.18 -5.76 -20.27
CA LEU A 226 4.13 -5.38 -21.33
C LEU A 226 4.51 -3.89 -21.22
N ASP A 227 3.58 -3.02 -20.82
CA ASP A 227 3.88 -1.60 -20.58
C ASP A 227 4.84 -1.42 -19.40
N LEU A 228 4.67 -2.21 -18.33
CA LEU A 228 5.62 -2.20 -17.20
C LEU A 228 7.02 -2.65 -17.66
N ILE A 229 7.10 -3.75 -18.42
CA ILE A 229 8.35 -4.27 -18.96
C ILE A 229 9.04 -3.20 -19.80
N ASN A 230 8.33 -2.54 -20.72
CA ASN A 230 8.87 -1.44 -21.53
C ASN A 230 9.41 -0.28 -20.67
N VAL A 231 8.74 0.07 -19.57
CA VAL A 231 9.24 1.10 -18.63
C VAL A 231 10.51 0.65 -17.91
N LEU A 232 10.61 -0.63 -17.53
CA LEU A 232 11.80 -1.17 -16.88
C LEU A 232 12.99 -1.22 -17.84
N GLU A 233 12.78 -1.71 -19.07
CA GLU A 233 13.80 -1.78 -20.12
C GLU A 233 14.33 -0.40 -20.50
N SER A 234 13.43 0.56 -20.79
CA SER A 234 13.80 1.93 -21.17
C SER A 234 14.58 2.67 -20.09
N ARG A 235 14.44 2.24 -18.82
CA ARG A 235 15.17 2.81 -17.68
C ARG A 235 16.39 2.00 -17.26
N GLY A 236 16.72 0.93 -18.00
CA GLY A 236 17.92 0.13 -17.79
C GLY A 236 17.87 -0.81 -16.60
N PHE A 237 16.68 -1.23 -16.15
CA PHE A 237 16.56 -2.26 -15.12
C PHE A 237 16.70 -3.66 -15.71
N HIS A 238 17.40 -4.55 -15.02
CA HIS A 238 17.24 -5.98 -15.23
C HIS A 238 15.93 -6.44 -14.59
N TRP A 239 15.22 -7.34 -15.27
CA TRP A 239 13.91 -7.80 -14.82
C TRP A 239 13.67 -9.25 -15.21
N SER A 240 12.72 -9.87 -14.53
CA SER A 240 12.17 -11.17 -14.87
C SER A 240 10.67 -11.15 -14.55
N CYS A 241 9.86 -11.85 -15.33
CA CYS A 241 8.43 -11.96 -15.06
C CYS A 241 8.02 -13.43 -14.88
N THR A 242 7.16 -13.69 -13.91
CA THR A 242 6.62 -15.04 -13.63
C THR A 242 5.11 -14.99 -13.45
N ASP A 243 4.40 -15.78 -14.27
CA ASP A 243 2.94 -16.01 -14.19
C ASP A 243 2.57 -17.19 -13.28
N ARG A 244 3.56 -18.00 -12.89
CA ARG A 244 3.38 -19.24 -12.12
C ARG A 244 4.39 -19.33 -11.00
N ASP A 245 4.02 -18.80 -9.84
CA ASP A 245 4.79 -18.97 -8.61
C ASP A 245 4.11 -20.03 -7.72
N VAL A 246 4.84 -21.10 -7.44
CA VAL A 246 4.32 -22.26 -6.69
C VAL A 246 3.90 -21.87 -5.27
N THR A 247 4.63 -20.98 -4.61
CA THR A 247 4.30 -20.53 -3.26
C THR A 247 3.00 -19.73 -3.27
N LEU A 248 2.83 -18.80 -4.22
CA LEU A 248 1.60 -18.02 -4.36
C LEU A 248 0.40 -18.90 -4.76
N MET A 249 0.62 -19.95 -5.56
CA MET A 249 -0.40 -20.95 -5.85
C MET A 249 -0.84 -21.70 -4.59
N ILE A 250 0.11 -22.18 -3.77
CA ILE A 250 -0.18 -22.86 -2.50
C ILE A 250 -0.97 -21.93 -1.57
N LEU A 251 -0.60 -20.66 -1.45
CA LEU A 251 -1.31 -19.69 -0.62
C LEU A 251 -2.78 -19.50 -1.07
N GLN A 252 -3.01 -19.42 -2.37
CA GLN A 252 -4.38 -19.37 -2.91
C GLN A 252 -5.16 -20.65 -2.58
N CYS A 253 -4.53 -21.81 -2.67
CA CYS A 253 -5.15 -23.08 -2.29
C CYS A 253 -5.46 -23.20 -0.80
N MET A 254 -4.63 -22.64 0.08
CA MET A 254 -4.93 -22.61 1.52
C MET A 254 -6.18 -21.76 1.81
N LYS A 255 -6.42 -20.71 1.02
CA LYS A 255 -7.61 -19.86 1.15
C LYS A 255 -8.88 -20.54 0.63
N ASN A 256 -8.77 -21.35 -0.44
CA ASN A 256 -9.90 -22.13 -0.97
C ASN A 256 -9.47 -23.54 -1.44
N PRO A 257 -9.37 -24.51 -0.50
CA PRO A 257 -8.79 -25.82 -0.80
C PRO A 257 -9.66 -26.72 -1.68
N ARG A 258 -10.93 -26.35 -1.89
CA ARG A 258 -11.89 -27.13 -2.69
C ARG A 258 -11.80 -26.87 -4.19
N GLN A 259 -11.01 -25.88 -4.62
CA GLN A 259 -10.82 -25.59 -6.04
C GLN A 259 -10.15 -26.76 -6.76
N SER A 260 -10.57 -26.97 -8.00
CA SER A 260 -10.10 -28.08 -8.84
C SER A 260 -8.57 -28.00 -9.05
N SER A 261 -8.07 -26.79 -9.28
CA SER A 261 -6.65 -26.44 -9.40
C SER A 261 -5.80 -26.76 -8.17
N CYS A 262 -6.42 -26.95 -7.00
CA CYS A 262 -5.75 -27.27 -5.73
C CYS A 262 -5.65 -28.77 -5.44
N GLN A 263 -6.28 -29.62 -6.25
CA GLN A 263 -6.32 -31.07 -6.02
C GLN A 263 -4.92 -31.71 -6.08
N THR A 264 -3.98 -31.13 -6.83
CA THR A 264 -2.57 -31.58 -6.85
C THR A 264 -1.85 -31.35 -5.50
N CYS A 265 -2.29 -30.36 -4.70
CA CYS A 265 -1.80 -30.17 -3.32
C CYS A 265 -2.40 -31.21 -2.35
N SER A 266 -3.62 -31.68 -2.61
CA SER A 266 -4.35 -32.65 -1.78
C SER A 266 -3.79 -34.08 -1.90
N SER A 267 -3.51 -34.54 -3.12
CA SER A 267 -3.01 -35.91 -3.36
C SER A 267 -1.63 -36.16 -2.75
N SER A 268 -0.78 -35.13 -2.68
CA SER A 268 0.55 -35.18 -2.06
C SER A 268 0.51 -35.31 -0.53
N LEU A 269 -0.51 -34.73 0.12
CA LEU A 269 -0.72 -34.83 1.57
C LEU A 269 -1.38 -36.16 1.99
N LEU A 270 -2.25 -36.71 1.14
CA LEU A 270 -2.90 -38.00 1.36
C LEU A 270 -1.94 -39.18 1.14
N HIS A 271 -1.02 -39.10 0.17
CA HIS A 271 -0.02 -40.15 -0.04
C HIS A 271 0.93 -40.32 1.16
N ARG A 272 1.17 -39.24 1.92
CA ARG A 272 2.01 -39.30 3.13
C ARG A 272 1.35 -39.99 4.31
N LYS A 273 0.02 -40.09 4.36
CA LYS A 273 -0.70 -40.91 5.37
C LYS A 273 -0.75 -42.40 5.01
N SER A 274 -0.62 -42.74 3.72
CA SER A 274 -0.64 -44.14 3.25
C SER A 274 0.70 -44.87 3.39
N LEU A 275 1.79 -44.16 3.70
CA LEU A 275 3.12 -44.75 3.91
C LEU A 275 3.44 -45.02 5.39
N TYR A 276 2.50 -44.75 6.30
CA TYR A 276 2.59 -45.03 7.74
C TYR A 276 1.43 -45.91 8.25
N LEU A 277 0.78 -46.64 7.35
CA LEU A 277 -0.12 -47.77 7.60
C LEU A 277 0.40 -48.97 6.81
#